data_AF-A0A7S2GD33-F1
#
_entry.id   AF-A0A7S2GD33-F1
#
_cell.length_a   1.000
_cell.length_b   1.000
_cell.length_c   1.000
_cell.angle_alpha   90.00
_cell.angle_beta   90.00
_cell.angle_gamma   90.00
#
_symmetry.space_group_name_H-M   'P 1'
#
loop_
_entity.id
_entity.type
_entity.pdbx_description
1 polymer ?
#
loop_
_entity_poly.entity_id
_entity_poly.type
_entity_poly.pdbx_seq_one_letter_code
_entity_poly.pdbx_strand_id
1 'polypeptide(L)'
;SCPSCIPELGEIEVVLQMYKSVKACITLARSDVAQEMLVLVAYIELHDGYDEQAAHAELMKYCRTTLPIYSIPKHFVFMRAATWPLNAARKVDRFLLPAPEETLNAPRVEVNAVSHELAAAGPAFEVVPSFPNLNEFTNSLVEVASSYGLSEADTPLFEMGMTSREIPLFILALRQHTEQQIPFTTFFEHPTLRSLAAHLLTERMGGNAIRNEYCTLSNLSTVKLGGSAGSLPGGVRTAIQSHSQALASGDAIHHQPRWKHDLVSDASASETIRHCGLVSGIGRFDHALFSITIMEARAMDPQQVLLLENGYASLLSSGARRATLAASSVGVFVGITNMDFTVSNIHSPASTFLSTGGAMSIAAGRLSYVMGMQGPCMSVDTACSSSLVAMYIALLANSQECTQALVQAVNIILSPHASLLYASAGLLASDGRCKTFDARANGYVRGEGVGALVLN
;
A
#
# COMPACT_ATOMS: atom_id res chain seq x y z
N SER A 1 -0.88 -13.91 -2.41
CA SER A 1 -2.00 -14.72 -2.96
C SER A 1 -3.11 -13.79 -3.44
N CYS A 2 -3.80 -14.16 -4.52
CA CYS A 2 -4.73 -13.36 -5.33
C CYS A 2 -5.82 -12.57 -4.58
N PRO A 3 -6.23 -11.37 -5.05
CA PRO A 3 -7.34 -10.59 -4.52
C PRO A 3 -8.71 -11.00 -5.11
N SER A 4 -8.98 -12.30 -5.21
CA SER A 4 -10.24 -12.85 -5.75
C SER A 4 -11.08 -13.63 -4.73
N CYS A 5 -10.76 -13.56 -3.44
CA CYS A 5 -11.46 -14.34 -2.41
C CYS A 5 -12.02 -13.43 -1.31
N ILE A 6 -13.04 -12.63 -1.63
CA ILE A 6 -14.07 -12.36 -0.62
C ILE A 6 -14.77 -13.71 -0.45
N PRO A 7 -14.77 -14.33 0.75
CA PRO A 7 -15.48 -15.60 0.91
C PRO A 7 -16.93 -15.39 0.49
N GLU A 8 -17.46 -16.25 -0.39
CA GLU A 8 -18.85 -16.15 -0.79
C GLU A 8 -19.69 -16.29 0.49
N LEU A 9 -20.33 -15.20 0.93
CA LEU A 9 -21.10 -15.18 2.19
C LEU A 9 -22.14 -16.31 2.24
N GLY A 10 -22.61 -16.76 1.08
CA GLY A 10 -23.49 -17.92 0.93
C GLY A 10 -22.84 -19.26 1.31
N GLU A 11 -21.54 -19.47 1.09
CA GLU A 11 -20.84 -20.68 1.53
C GLU A 11 -20.80 -20.78 3.06
N ILE A 12 -20.57 -19.65 3.74
CA ILE A 12 -20.58 -19.58 5.21
C ILE A 12 -21.99 -19.90 5.74
N GLU A 13 -23.03 -19.33 5.12
CA GLU A 13 -24.43 -19.60 5.46
C GLU A 13 -24.77 -21.09 5.30
N VAL A 14 -24.35 -21.72 4.19
CA VAL A 14 -24.57 -23.15 3.93
C VAL A 14 -23.89 -24.02 4.99
N VAL A 15 -22.63 -23.72 5.33
CA VAL A 15 -21.89 -24.48 6.35
C VAL A 15 -22.54 -24.34 7.71
N LEU A 16 -22.95 -23.13 8.11
CA LEU A 16 -23.62 -22.91 9.39
C LEU A 16 -24.99 -23.60 9.46
N GLN A 17 -25.76 -23.61 8.36
CA GLN A 17 -27.06 -24.30 8.28
C GLN A 17 -26.95 -25.82 8.35
N MET A 18 -25.77 -26.41 8.05
CA MET A 18 -25.54 -27.85 8.23
C MET A 18 -25.36 -28.26 9.69
N TYR A 19 -25.16 -27.29 10.59
CA TYR A 19 -25.01 -27.59 12.01
C TYR A 19 -26.36 -27.85 12.69
N LYS A 20 -26.47 -28.96 13.42
CA LYS A 20 -27.73 -29.51 13.97
C LYS A 20 -28.60 -28.55 14.80
N SER A 21 -28.01 -27.52 15.41
CA SER A 21 -28.74 -26.55 16.23
C SER A 21 -29.28 -25.35 15.44
N VAL A 22 -28.84 -25.16 14.19
CA VAL A 22 -29.16 -24.00 13.35
C VAL A 22 -30.36 -24.29 12.46
N LYS A 23 -31.41 -23.48 12.62
CA LYS A 23 -32.65 -23.53 11.84
C LYS A 23 -32.62 -22.58 10.64
N ALA A 24 -32.01 -21.41 10.79
CA ALA A 24 -31.77 -20.45 9.70
C ALA A 24 -30.52 -19.62 10.00
N CYS A 25 -29.81 -19.20 8.95
CA CYS A 25 -28.60 -18.39 9.09
C CYS A 25 -28.48 -17.38 7.95
N ILE A 26 -28.05 -16.16 8.27
CA ILE A 26 -27.64 -15.12 7.31
C ILE A 26 -26.30 -14.55 7.77
N THR A 27 -25.35 -14.42 6.85
CA THR A 27 -24.01 -13.89 7.13
C THR A 27 -23.81 -12.56 6.40
N LEU A 28 -23.31 -11.56 7.12
CA LEU A 28 -23.02 -10.23 6.59
C LEU A 28 -21.64 -9.75 7.03
N ALA A 29 -20.96 -8.99 6.16
CA ALA A 29 -19.85 -8.16 6.59
C ALA A 29 -20.41 -6.84 7.15
N ARG A 30 -20.11 -6.53 8.41
CA ARG A 30 -20.48 -5.26 9.05
C ARG A 30 -19.26 -4.49 9.49
N SER A 31 -19.33 -3.16 9.44
CA SER A 31 -18.30 -2.30 10.02
C SER A 31 -18.40 -2.36 11.55
N ASP A 32 -17.32 -2.76 12.20
CA ASP A 32 -17.18 -2.66 13.65
C ASP A 32 -16.81 -1.20 14.00
N VAL A 33 -17.69 -0.53 14.74
CA VAL A 33 -17.53 0.88 15.15
C VAL A 33 -16.37 1.04 16.14
N ALA A 34 -15.93 -0.03 16.82
CA ALA A 34 -14.81 0.00 17.74
C ALA A 34 -13.44 -0.24 17.08
N GLN A 35 -13.39 -0.90 15.90
CA GLN A 35 -12.13 -1.34 15.28
C GLN A 35 -11.90 -0.85 13.84
N GLU A 36 -12.81 -0.06 13.25
CA GLU A 36 -12.70 0.49 11.87
C GLU A 36 -12.38 -0.58 10.80
N MET A 37 -12.87 -1.82 10.98
CA MET A 37 -12.67 -2.96 10.07
C MET A 37 -14.01 -3.64 9.77
N LEU A 38 -14.11 -4.27 8.58
CA LEU A 38 -15.25 -5.13 8.25
C LEU A 38 -15.09 -6.48 8.97
N VAL A 39 -16.07 -6.81 9.81
CA VAL A 39 -16.16 -8.08 10.53
C VAL A 39 -17.31 -8.92 9.99
N LEU A 40 -17.08 -10.22 9.85
CA LEU A 40 -18.14 -11.17 9.48
C LEU A 40 -19.04 -11.41 10.70
N VAL A 41 -20.34 -11.18 10.52
CA VAL A 41 -21.39 -11.37 11.54
C VAL A 41 -22.39 -12.39 11.00
N ALA A 42 -22.62 -13.47 11.74
CA ALA A 42 -23.63 -14.47 11.43
C ALA A 42 -24.87 -14.29 12.32
N TYR A 43 -26.02 -14.10 11.70
CA TYR A 43 -27.33 -14.02 12.34
C TYR A 43 -27.99 -15.39 12.28
N ILE A 44 -28.25 -15.99 13.45
CA ILE A 44 -28.63 -17.39 13.56
C ILE A 44 -29.97 -17.53 14.28
N GLU A 45 -30.88 -18.28 13.70
CA GLU A 45 -32.05 -18.82 14.39
C GLU A 45 -31.77 -20.26 14.79
N LEU A 46 -31.97 -20.59 16.06
CA LEU A 46 -31.79 -21.95 16.58
C LEU A 46 -33.11 -22.75 16.53
N HIS A 47 -33.02 -24.07 16.53
CA HIS A 47 -34.17 -24.94 16.79
C HIS A 47 -34.65 -24.83 18.25
N ASP A 48 -35.95 -25.07 18.48
CA ASP A 48 -36.53 -25.02 19.83
C ASP A 48 -35.85 -26.04 20.76
N GLY A 49 -35.41 -25.58 21.94
CA GLY A 49 -34.76 -26.42 22.96
C GLY A 49 -33.23 -26.35 23.02
N TYR A 50 -32.59 -25.53 22.18
CA TYR A 50 -31.15 -25.23 22.26
C TYR A 50 -30.88 -23.93 23.05
N ASP A 51 -29.85 -23.96 23.90
CA ASP A 51 -29.37 -22.79 24.64
C ASP A 51 -28.38 -21.96 23.80
N GLU A 52 -28.53 -20.63 23.82
CA GLU A 52 -27.77 -19.69 22.98
C GLU A 52 -26.27 -19.66 23.35
N GLN A 53 -25.93 -19.74 24.65
CA GLN A 53 -24.54 -19.72 25.12
C GLN A 53 -23.82 -21.02 24.79
N ALA A 54 -24.46 -22.17 25.02
CA ALA A 54 -23.91 -23.46 24.61
C ALA A 54 -23.74 -23.55 23.08
N ALA A 55 -24.74 -23.09 22.32
CA ALA A 55 -24.69 -23.08 20.86
C ALA A 55 -23.58 -22.20 20.31
N HIS A 56 -23.30 -21.05 20.93
CA HIS A 56 -22.20 -20.17 20.52
C HIS A 56 -20.83 -20.88 20.56
N ALA A 57 -20.50 -21.53 21.69
CA ALA A 57 -19.23 -22.22 21.85
C ALA A 57 -19.09 -23.41 20.88
N GLU A 58 -20.18 -24.15 20.65
CA GLU A 58 -20.21 -25.27 19.72
C GLU A 58 -20.07 -24.84 18.26
N LEU A 59 -20.75 -23.76 17.85
CA LEU A 59 -20.68 -23.20 16.50
C LEU A 59 -19.29 -22.62 16.19
N MET A 60 -18.69 -21.90 17.13
CA MET A 60 -17.32 -21.41 16.97
C MET A 60 -16.31 -22.54 16.79
N LYS A 61 -16.46 -23.63 17.56
CA LYS A 61 -15.62 -24.83 17.40
C LYS A 61 -15.85 -25.48 16.02
N TYR A 62 -17.09 -25.59 15.58
CA TYR A 62 -17.45 -26.16 14.29
C TYR A 62 -16.90 -25.33 13.11
N CYS A 63 -17.05 -24.02 13.13
CA CYS A 63 -16.48 -23.13 12.11
C CYS A 63 -14.96 -23.26 12.01
N ARG A 64 -14.24 -23.34 13.14
CA ARG A 64 -12.78 -23.54 13.14
C ARG A 64 -12.34 -24.86 12.52
N THR A 65 -13.19 -25.87 12.52
CA THR A 65 -12.89 -27.19 11.91
C THR A 65 -13.30 -27.29 10.44
N THR A 66 -14.20 -26.44 9.97
CA THR A 66 -14.88 -26.62 8.67
C THR A 66 -14.68 -25.44 7.72
N LEU A 67 -14.35 -24.25 8.22
CA LEU A 67 -14.12 -23.05 7.43
C LEU A 67 -12.65 -22.60 7.51
N PRO A 68 -12.08 -22.03 6.43
CA PRO A 68 -10.83 -21.30 6.48
C PRO A 68 -10.89 -20.15 7.48
N ILE A 69 -9.76 -19.82 8.13
CA ILE A 69 -9.69 -18.84 9.23
C ILE A 69 -10.31 -17.47 8.86
N TYR A 70 -10.13 -17.02 7.61
CA TYR A 70 -10.67 -15.75 7.12
C TYR A 70 -12.19 -15.74 6.87
N SER A 71 -12.83 -16.91 6.84
CA SER A 71 -14.28 -17.08 6.61
C SER A 71 -15.07 -17.32 7.90
N ILE A 72 -14.41 -17.32 9.06
CA ILE A 72 -15.05 -17.56 10.36
C ILE A 72 -15.73 -16.26 10.84
N PRO A 73 -17.06 -16.25 11.09
CA PRO A 73 -17.72 -15.10 11.67
C PRO A 73 -17.15 -14.74 13.04
N LYS A 74 -16.82 -13.46 13.25
CA LYS A 74 -16.35 -12.93 14.53
C LYS A 74 -17.48 -12.83 15.56
N HIS A 75 -18.70 -12.58 15.10
CA HIS A 75 -19.88 -12.44 15.95
C HIS A 75 -21.01 -13.36 15.50
N PHE A 76 -21.69 -13.95 16.48
CA PHE A 76 -22.91 -14.71 16.31
C PHE A 76 -24.03 -13.98 17.03
N VAL A 77 -25.05 -13.56 16.28
CA VAL A 77 -26.23 -12.87 16.81
C VAL A 77 -27.40 -13.82 16.72
N PHE A 78 -27.90 -14.29 17.87
CA PHE A 78 -29.04 -15.20 17.90
C PHE A 78 -30.36 -14.42 17.80
N MET A 79 -31.20 -14.85 16.86
CA MET A 79 -32.48 -14.22 16.57
C MET A 79 -33.63 -15.21 16.73
N ARG A 80 -34.76 -14.74 17.23
CA ARG A 80 -36.00 -15.52 17.28
C ARG A 80 -36.79 -15.33 15.98
N ALA A 81 -37.58 -16.32 15.60
CA ALA A 81 -38.42 -16.29 14.38
C ALA A 81 -39.24 -14.99 14.22
N ALA A 82 -39.77 -14.44 15.33
CA ALA A 82 -40.59 -13.23 15.35
C ALA A 82 -39.80 -11.90 15.24
N THR A 83 -38.47 -11.94 15.36
CA THR A 83 -37.59 -10.75 15.39
C THR A 83 -36.86 -10.50 14.08
N TRP A 84 -37.01 -11.37 13.07
CA TRP A 84 -36.42 -11.14 11.75
C TRP A 84 -37.11 -9.96 11.04
N PRO A 85 -36.36 -8.91 10.65
CA PRO A 85 -36.94 -7.81 9.89
C PRO A 85 -37.26 -8.33 8.48
N LEU A 86 -38.54 -8.30 8.10
CA LEU A 86 -38.99 -8.74 6.78
C LEU A 86 -39.36 -7.51 5.94
N ASN A 87 -38.95 -7.50 4.67
CA ASN A 87 -39.39 -6.51 3.71
C ASN A 87 -40.84 -6.78 3.25
N ALA A 88 -41.40 -5.88 2.43
CA ALA A 88 -42.76 -5.99 1.90
C ALA A 88 -43.03 -7.31 1.12
N ALA A 89 -41.98 -8.01 0.67
CA ALA A 89 -42.05 -9.30 0.00
C ALA A 89 -41.92 -10.51 0.96
N ARG A 90 -42.00 -10.30 2.29
CA ARG A 90 -41.79 -11.31 3.34
C ARG A 90 -40.43 -12.02 3.28
N LYS A 91 -39.41 -11.39 2.69
CA LYS A 91 -38.01 -11.85 2.74
C LYS A 91 -37.24 -11.04 3.79
N VAL A 92 -36.20 -11.62 4.38
CA VAL A 92 -35.37 -10.91 5.38
C VAL A 92 -34.73 -9.67 4.74
N ASP A 93 -34.94 -8.53 5.37
CA ASP A 93 -34.29 -7.27 5.04
C ASP A 93 -32.94 -7.18 5.75
N ARG A 94 -31.86 -7.41 4.98
CA ARG A 94 -30.48 -7.47 5.48
C ARG A 94 -29.99 -6.12 6.05
N PHE A 95 -30.59 -5.01 5.63
CA PHE A 95 -30.21 -3.67 6.08
C PHE A 95 -30.78 -3.32 7.46
N LEU A 96 -31.88 -3.98 7.85
CA LEU A 96 -32.58 -3.74 9.11
C LEU A 96 -32.16 -4.72 10.22
N LEU A 97 -31.23 -5.63 9.96
CA LEU A 97 -30.71 -6.54 10.98
C LEU A 97 -30.00 -5.73 12.09
N PRO A 98 -30.16 -6.12 13.37
CA PRO A 98 -29.59 -5.37 14.48
C PRO A 98 -28.06 -5.36 14.39
N ALA A 99 -27.42 -4.27 14.81
CA ALA A 99 -25.97 -4.28 15.03
C ALA A 99 -25.65 -5.32 16.13
N PRO A 100 -24.49 -5.98 16.08
CA PRO A 100 -24.06 -6.83 17.18
C PRO A 100 -23.84 -5.94 18.41
N GLU A 101 -24.86 -5.81 19.26
CA GLU A 101 -24.70 -5.19 20.58
C GLU A 101 -23.81 -6.09 21.43
N GLU A 102 -22.87 -5.47 22.14
CA GLU A 102 -22.00 -6.09 23.13
C GLU A 102 -22.85 -6.89 24.12
N THR A 103 -22.96 -8.20 23.91
CA THR A 103 -23.36 -9.10 24.99
C THR A 103 -22.30 -9.01 26.09
N LEU A 104 -22.68 -8.26 27.14
CA LEU A 104 -22.30 -8.33 28.55
C LEU A 104 -21.37 -7.22 29.07
N ASN A 105 -21.95 -6.40 29.96
CA ASN A 105 -21.37 -5.88 31.20
C ASN A 105 -19.90 -6.27 31.47
N ALA A 106 -18.98 -5.44 31.00
CA ALA A 106 -17.68 -5.25 31.63
C ALA A 106 -17.56 -3.75 31.97
N PRO A 107 -17.05 -3.38 33.17
CA PRO A 107 -17.08 -2.00 33.63
C PRO A 107 -16.24 -1.11 32.70
N ARG A 108 -16.86 -0.02 32.22
CA ARG A 108 -16.17 1.07 31.51
C ARG A 108 -15.21 1.75 32.48
N VAL A 109 -13.91 1.64 32.22
CA VAL A 109 -12.93 2.56 32.80
C VAL A 109 -12.82 3.76 31.87
N GLU A 110 -13.25 4.92 32.36
CA GLU A 110 -13.03 6.21 31.71
C GLU A 110 -11.52 6.49 31.65
N VAL A 111 -10.99 6.71 30.44
CA VAL A 111 -9.61 7.16 30.26
C VAL A 111 -9.58 8.67 30.35
N ASN A 112 -9.59 9.18 31.59
CA ASN A 112 -9.11 10.53 31.87
C ASN A 112 -7.64 10.46 32.29
N ALA A 113 -6.81 11.15 31.51
CA ALA A 113 -5.53 11.74 31.88
C ALA A 113 -4.64 10.96 32.87
N VAL A 114 -3.76 10.08 32.35
CA VAL A 114 -2.49 9.75 33.02
C VAL A 114 -1.38 9.64 31.98
N SER A 115 -0.83 10.80 31.60
CA SER A 115 0.58 10.90 31.24
C SER A 115 1.43 10.55 32.47
N HIS A 116 2.46 9.71 32.27
CA HIS A 116 3.38 9.18 33.28
C HIS A 116 2.76 8.17 34.28
N GLU A 117 2.77 6.86 33.94
CA GLU A 117 2.97 5.71 34.87
C GLU A 117 2.65 4.32 34.23
N LEU A 118 3.16 4.01 33.03
CA LEU A 118 3.05 2.66 32.44
C LEU A 118 4.43 2.04 32.15
N ALA A 119 5.32 2.13 33.14
CA ALA A 119 6.59 1.40 33.16
C ALA A 119 6.54 0.14 34.04
N ALA A 120 5.38 -0.27 34.56
CA ALA A 120 5.30 -1.37 35.53
C ALA A 120 3.97 -2.13 35.47
N ALA A 121 3.72 -2.91 34.42
CA ALA A 121 2.79 -4.05 34.42
C ALA A 121 2.84 -4.84 33.10
N GLY A 122 4.03 -5.31 32.70
CA GLY A 122 4.11 -6.48 31.82
C GLY A 122 4.07 -7.74 32.69
N PRO A 123 3.59 -8.91 32.21
CA PRO A 123 3.80 -10.16 32.92
C PRO A 123 5.31 -10.28 33.22
N ALA A 124 5.66 -10.52 34.48
CA ALA A 124 7.04 -10.77 34.86
C ALA A 124 7.45 -12.11 34.23
N PHE A 125 8.06 -12.04 33.05
CA PHE A 125 8.73 -13.20 32.47
C PHE A 125 9.98 -13.46 33.32
N GLU A 126 10.04 -14.64 33.92
CA GLU A 126 11.26 -15.17 34.52
C GLU A 126 12.39 -15.10 33.51
N VAL A 127 13.58 -14.75 33.99
CA VAL A 127 14.81 -14.80 33.21
C VAL A 127 15.06 -16.27 32.80
N VAL A 128 14.88 -16.58 31.52
CA VAL A 128 15.14 -17.91 30.92
C VAL A 128 16.52 -17.92 30.24
N PRO A 129 17.28 -19.03 30.29
CA PRO A 129 18.75 -19.07 30.22
C PRO A 129 19.32 -18.89 28.80
N SER A 130 20.65 -18.84 28.71
CA SER A 130 21.39 -18.89 27.44
C SER A 130 20.85 -20.01 26.54
N PHE A 131 20.24 -19.65 25.40
CA PHE A 131 19.67 -20.63 24.47
C PHE A 131 20.81 -21.42 23.79
N PRO A 132 20.91 -22.74 23.98
CA PRO A 132 22.00 -23.56 23.47
C PRO A 132 21.87 -23.92 21.97
N ASN A 133 20.68 -23.78 21.35
CA ASN A 133 20.48 -24.09 19.93
C ASN A 133 19.32 -23.29 19.28
N LEU A 134 19.32 -23.24 17.93
CA LEU A 134 18.34 -22.51 17.12
C LEU A 134 16.89 -22.92 17.35
N ASN A 135 16.63 -24.20 17.58
CA ASN A 135 15.27 -24.70 17.73
C ASN A 135 14.65 -24.24 19.05
N GLU A 136 15.42 -24.26 20.14
CA GLU A 136 14.97 -23.76 21.44
C GLU A 136 14.70 -22.26 21.41
N PHE A 137 15.56 -21.49 20.75
CA PHE A 137 15.33 -20.05 20.60
C PHE A 137 14.13 -19.75 19.69
N THR A 138 13.96 -20.48 18.59
CA THR A 138 12.79 -20.34 17.71
C THR A 138 11.50 -20.63 18.48
N ASN A 139 11.47 -21.70 19.29
CA ASN A 139 10.31 -22.02 20.11
C ASN A 139 10.02 -20.93 21.16
N SER A 140 11.07 -20.33 21.71
CA SER A 140 10.92 -19.21 22.63
C SER A 140 10.36 -17.94 21.96
N LEU A 141 10.75 -17.67 20.70
CA LEU A 141 10.14 -16.60 19.91
C LEU A 141 8.68 -16.91 19.57
N VAL A 142 8.35 -18.17 19.26
CA VAL A 142 6.96 -18.63 19.03
C VAL A 142 6.11 -18.43 20.28
N GLU A 143 6.67 -18.65 21.48
CA GLU A 143 5.96 -18.41 22.74
C GLU A 143 5.61 -16.93 22.92
N VAL A 144 6.56 -16.02 22.68
CA VAL A 144 6.30 -14.57 22.70
C VAL A 144 5.28 -14.18 21.61
N ALA A 145 5.42 -14.76 20.42
CA ALA A 145 4.57 -14.47 19.27
C ALA A 145 3.14 -15.02 19.42
N SER A 146 2.94 -16.05 20.25
CA SER A 146 1.62 -16.63 20.54
C SER A 146 0.66 -15.63 21.22
N SER A 147 1.20 -14.68 22.00
CA SER A 147 0.44 -13.58 22.60
C SER A 147 -0.11 -12.60 21.55
N TYR A 148 0.40 -12.67 20.32
CA TYR A 148 -0.02 -11.89 19.16
C TYR A 148 -0.75 -12.75 18.12
N GLY A 149 -1.15 -13.98 18.48
CA GLY A 149 -1.87 -14.89 17.58
C GLY A 149 -1.00 -15.60 16.54
N LEU A 150 0.32 -15.54 16.68
CA LEU A 150 1.29 -16.15 15.77
C LEU A 150 1.72 -17.52 16.31
N SER A 151 1.39 -18.60 15.61
CA SER A 151 1.63 -19.98 16.08
C SER A 151 2.62 -20.78 15.24
N GLU A 152 2.99 -20.30 14.05
CA GLU A 152 3.81 -21.06 13.09
C GLU A 152 5.20 -20.44 12.93
N ALA A 153 6.25 -21.26 13.07
CA ALA A 153 7.62 -20.75 13.03
C ALA A 153 8.11 -20.39 11.61
N ASP A 154 7.54 -21.05 10.60
CA ASP A 154 8.03 -21.04 9.21
C ASP A 154 7.11 -20.25 8.25
N THR A 155 5.99 -19.76 8.75
CA THR A 155 5.05 -18.95 7.97
C THR A 155 5.49 -17.48 8.05
N PRO A 156 5.42 -16.70 6.95
CA PRO A 156 5.70 -15.27 7.03
C PRO A 156 4.78 -14.57 8.03
N LEU A 157 5.35 -13.70 8.87
CA LEU A 157 4.62 -13.01 9.95
C LEU A 157 3.38 -12.24 9.43
N PHE A 158 3.50 -11.60 8.27
CA PHE A 158 2.39 -10.90 7.62
C PHE A 158 1.29 -11.85 7.11
N GLU A 159 1.63 -13.07 6.72
CA GLU A 159 0.65 -14.10 6.33
C GLU A 159 -0.12 -14.65 7.53
N MET A 160 0.52 -14.66 8.71
CA MET A 160 -0.13 -14.98 9.99
C MET A 160 -0.98 -13.83 10.56
N GLY A 161 -1.11 -12.71 9.83
CA GLY A 161 -1.96 -11.60 10.22
C GLY A 161 -1.26 -10.46 10.98
N MET A 162 0.08 -10.48 11.10
CA MET A 162 0.83 -9.38 11.69
C MET A 162 0.73 -8.12 10.83
N THR A 163 0.19 -7.04 11.39
CA THR A 163 0.00 -5.74 10.73
C THR A 163 1.08 -4.73 11.12
N SER A 164 1.24 -3.66 10.34
CA SER A 164 2.20 -2.58 10.66
C SER A 164 1.97 -1.89 12.01
N ARG A 165 0.77 -2.03 12.61
CA ARG A 165 0.46 -1.52 13.96
C ARG A 165 0.97 -2.44 15.08
N GLU A 166 1.05 -3.74 14.82
CA GLU A 166 1.48 -4.75 15.80
C GLU A 166 3.00 -4.92 15.83
N ILE A 167 3.69 -4.64 14.72
CA ILE A 167 5.15 -4.77 14.62
C ILE A 167 5.89 -3.96 15.71
N PRO A 168 5.58 -2.68 15.99
CA PRO A 168 6.27 -1.94 17.04
C PRO A 168 6.08 -2.55 18.44
N LEU A 169 4.90 -3.11 18.72
CA LEU A 169 4.60 -3.78 19.99
C LEU A 169 5.35 -5.12 20.09
N PHE A 170 5.37 -5.88 19.00
CA PHE A 170 6.11 -7.11 18.91
C PHE A 170 7.62 -6.88 19.05
N ILE A 171 8.17 -5.81 18.45
CA ILE A 171 9.56 -5.37 18.66
C ILE A 171 9.85 -5.10 20.13
N LEU A 172 8.95 -4.44 20.86
CA LEU A 172 9.13 -4.17 22.28
C LEU A 172 9.14 -5.46 23.11
N ALA A 173 8.21 -6.38 22.84
CA ALA A 173 8.16 -7.68 23.51
C ALA A 173 9.42 -8.51 23.22
N LEU A 174 9.86 -8.54 21.96
CA LEU A 174 11.09 -9.23 21.57
C LEU A 174 12.33 -8.59 22.18
N ARG A 175 12.41 -7.25 22.29
CA ARG A 175 13.52 -6.57 22.98
C ARG A 175 13.59 -6.93 24.46
N GLN A 176 12.44 -7.01 25.12
CA GLN A 176 12.38 -7.43 26.53
C GLN A 176 12.82 -8.90 26.70
N HIS A 177 12.46 -9.74 25.74
CA HIS A 177 12.78 -11.18 25.77
C HIS A 177 14.22 -11.52 25.33
N THR A 178 14.78 -10.73 24.41
CA THR A 178 16.06 -11.03 23.75
C THR A 178 17.17 -10.05 24.10
N GLU A 179 16.88 -8.95 24.81
CA GLU A 179 17.83 -7.88 25.13
C GLU A 179 18.60 -7.30 23.91
N GLN A 180 18.15 -7.58 22.68
CA GLN A 180 18.78 -7.12 21.44
C GLN A 180 17.96 -5.99 20.80
N GLN A 181 18.65 -5.03 20.21
CA GLN A 181 18.01 -3.99 19.40
C GLN A 181 17.63 -4.59 18.05
N ILE A 182 16.32 -4.73 17.81
CA ILE A 182 15.79 -5.23 16.53
C ILE A 182 15.27 -4.03 15.72
N PRO A 183 15.89 -3.70 14.56
CA PRO A 183 15.34 -2.77 13.59
C PRO A 183 14.03 -3.26 12.98
N PHE A 184 13.17 -2.34 12.56
CA PHE A 184 11.91 -2.69 11.88
C PHE A 184 12.12 -3.43 10.55
N THR A 185 13.22 -3.13 9.84
CA THR A 185 13.53 -3.75 8.54
C THR A 185 13.84 -5.25 8.65
N THR A 186 14.29 -5.71 9.83
CA THR A 186 14.64 -7.11 10.08
C THR A 186 13.46 -8.06 9.83
N PHE A 187 12.21 -7.62 10.06
CA PHE A 187 11.01 -8.44 9.80
C PHE A 187 10.69 -8.60 8.31
N PHE A 188 11.27 -7.77 7.44
CA PHE A 188 11.15 -7.90 5.97
C PHE A 188 12.28 -8.76 5.40
N GLU A 189 13.48 -8.66 5.97
CA GLU A 189 14.64 -9.47 5.60
C GLU A 189 14.53 -10.91 6.11
N HIS A 190 13.92 -11.08 7.29
CA HIS A 190 13.71 -12.34 7.98
C HIS A 190 12.23 -12.50 8.34
N PRO A 191 11.38 -12.84 7.35
CA PRO A 191 9.92 -12.76 7.49
C PRO A 191 9.31 -13.87 8.35
N THR A 192 10.05 -14.92 8.72
CA THR A 192 9.57 -16.04 9.56
C THR A 192 10.23 -16.02 10.93
N LEU A 193 9.55 -16.52 11.96
CA LEU A 193 10.12 -16.60 13.32
C LEU A 193 11.41 -17.43 13.36
N ARG A 194 11.52 -18.48 12.53
CA ARG A 194 12.75 -19.28 12.41
C ARG A 194 13.90 -18.48 11.79
N SER A 195 13.64 -17.72 10.72
CA SER A 195 14.67 -16.89 10.09
C SER A 195 15.11 -15.75 11.02
N LEU A 196 14.17 -15.17 11.76
CA LEU A 196 14.43 -14.14 12.78
C LEU A 196 15.26 -14.71 13.94
N ALA A 197 14.91 -15.89 14.44
CA ALA A 197 15.66 -16.60 15.48
C ALA A 197 17.11 -16.87 15.07
N ALA A 198 17.33 -17.32 13.82
CA ALA A 198 18.66 -17.58 13.27
C ALA A 198 19.50 -16.31 13.17
N HIS A 199 18.91 -15.20 12.74
CA HIS A 199 19.59 -13.91 12.66
C HIS A 199 20.01 -13.40 14.04
N LEU A 200 19.08 -13.36 15.00
CA LEU A 200 19.32 -12.85 16.35
C LEU A 200 20.33 -13.69 17.13
N LEU A 201 20.31 -15.03 16.99
CA LEU A 201 21.33 -15.91 17.57
C LEU A 201 22.71 -15.66 16.96
N THR A 202 22.77 -15.42 15.65
CA THR A 202 24.04 -15.12 14.96
C THR A 202 24.64 -13.83 15.50
N GLU A 203 23.83 -12.78 15.65
CA GLU A 203 24.24 -11.51 16.26
C GLU A 203 24.70 -11.67 17.74
N ARG A 204 24.00 -12.50 18.53
CA ARG A 204 24.35 -12.78 19.94
C ARG A 204 25.68 -13.49 20.10
N MET A 205 25.99 -14.43 19.23
CA MET A 205 27.21 -15.26 19.34
C MET A 205 28.49 -14.50 18.99
N GLY A 206 28.43 -13.19 18.73
CA GLY A 206 29.59 -12.42 18.28
C GLY A 206 30.14 -12.92 16.93
N GLY A 207 29.41 -13.84 16.29
CA GLY A 207 29.44 -13.91 14.85
C GLY A 207 29.13 -12.50 14.43
N ASN A 208 30.07 -11.87 13.70
CA ASN A 208 29.64 -10.88 12.73
C ASN A 208 28.35 -11.47 12.19
N ALA A 209 27.25 -10.71 12.28
CA ALA A 209 26.11 -10.99 11.44
C ALA A 209 26.68 -11.35 10.04
N ILE A 210 25.83 -11.77 9.13
CA ILE A 210 26.10 -11.25 7.81
C ILE A 210 25.97 -9.72 8.02
N ARG A 211 27.05 -9.04 8.46
CA ARG A 211 27.48 -7.76 7.94
C ARG A 211 27.34 -8.11 6.50
N ASN A 212 26.19 -7.73 5.93
CA ASN A 212 26.23 -7.22 4.60
C ASN A 212 27.51 -6.40 4.65
N GLU A 213 28.57 -6.92 4.05
CA GLU A 213 29.49 -6.06 3.37
C GLU A 213 28.54 -5.28 2.46
N TYR A 214 27.92 -4.23 3.03
CA TYR A 214 27.65 -3.02 2.31
C TYR A 214 28.99 -2.83 1.68
N CYS A 215 29.06 -3.21 0.40
CA CYS A 215 30.25 -3.10 -0.38
C CYS A 215 30.71 -1.69 -0.06
N THR A 216 31.78 -1.57 0.74
CA THR A 216 32.29 -0.25 1.10
C THR A 216 32.71 0.26 -0.23
N LEU A 217 31.83 1.08 -0.85
CA LEU A 217 31.96 1.55 -2.21
C LEU A 217 33.28 2.30 -2.21
N SER A 218 34.33 1.59 -2.61
CA SER A 218 35.71 2.04 -2.56
C SER A 218 35.95 3.14 -3.59
N ASN A 219 34.96 3.37 -4.45
CA ASN A 219 34.84 4.49 -5.36
C ASN A 219 33.56 5.27 -5.06
N LEU A 220 33.63 6.22 -4.13
CA LEU A 220 32.63 7.30 -4.05
C LEU A 220 32.82 8.19 -5.28
N SER A 221 32.13 7.89 -6.38
CA SER A 221 32.02 8.81 -7.51
C SER A 221 31.03 9.92 -7.15
N THR A 222 31.50 11.17 -7.20
CA THR A 222 30.59 12.31 -7.07
C THR A 222 29.85 12.47 -8.39
N VAL A 223 28.52 12.48 -8.32
CA VAL A 223 27.65 12.66 -9.49
C VAL A 223 27.18 14.11 -9.52
N LYS A 224 27.31 14.76 -10.66
CA LYS A 224 26.90 16.15 -10.82
C LYS A 224 25.45 16.22 -11.29
N LEU A 225 24.61 16.89 -10.52
CA LEU A 225 23.28 17.32 -10.97
C LEU A 225 23.44 18.48 -11.97
N GLY A 226 23.29 18.20 -13.26
CA GLY A 226 23.44 19.18 -14.33
C GLY A 226 22.19 20.04 -14.54
N GLY A 227 21.00 19.46 -14.38
CA GLY A 227 19.74 20.15 -14.66
C GLY A 227 18.57 19.50 -13.93
N SER A 228 17.49 20.26 -13.76
CA SER A 228 16.26 19.78 -13.13
C SER A 228 15.02 20.50 -13.66
N ALA A 229 13.91 19.77 -13.71
CA ALA A 229 12.59 20.32 -13.98
C ALA A 229 11.54 19.48 -13.24
N GLY A 230 10.35 20.04 -13.06
CA GLY A 230 9.25 19.28 -12.51
C GLY A 230 7.91 19.91 -12.83
N SER A 231 6.85 19.15 -12.55
CA SER A 231 5.48 19.62 -12.56
C SER A 231 4.80 18.96 -11.37
N LEU A 232 4.60 19.72 -10.30
CA LEU A 232 4.06 19.25 -9.03
C LEU A 232 2.75 20.01 -8.69
N PRO A 233 1.94 19.52 -7.75
CA PRO A 233 0.74 20.19 -7.30
C PRO A 233 1.02 21.60 -6.78
N GLY A 234 0.03 22.50 -6.84
CA GLY A 234 0.23 23.91 -6.49
C GLY A 234 0.92 24.74 -7.57
N GLY A 235 1.13 24.18 -8.77
CA GLY A 235 1.74 24.89 -9.90
C GLY A 235 3.26 24.99 -9.83
N VAL A 236 3.89 24.19 -8.97
CA VAL A 236 5.35 24.13 -8.83
C VAL A 236 5.97 23.52 -10.07
N ARG A 237 6.91 24.24 -10.68
CA ARG A 237 7.65 23.81 -11.88
C ARG A 237 9.16 23.73 -11.72
N THR A 238 9.69 24.26 -10.62
CA THR A 238 11.13 24.31 -10.35
C THR A 238 11.45 23.86 -8.93
N ALA A 239 12.71 23.45 -8.71
CA ALA A 239 13.20 23.11 -7.37
C ALA A 239 13.07 24.29 -6.38
N ILE A 240 13.28 25.52 -6.84
CA ILE A 240 13.13 26.73 -6.01
C ILE A 240 11.68 26.91 -5.57
N GLN A 241 10.73 26.74 -6.49
CA GLN A 241 9.30 26.83 -6.16
C GLN A 241 8.89 25.72 -5.17
N SER A 242 9.37 24.49 -5.39
CA SER A 242 9.16 23.37 -4.47
C SER A 242 9.68 23.68 -3.06
N HIS A 243 10.91 24.18 -2.98
CA HIS A 243 11.51 24.59 -1.72
C HIS A 243 10.73 25.73 -1.04
N SER A 244 10.32 26.74 -1.80
CA SER A 244 9.52 27.86 -1.26
C SER A 244 8.16 27.41 -0.73
N GLN A 245 7.51 26.47 -1.41
CA GLN A 245 6.25 25.90 -0.93
C GLN A 245 6.46 25.12 0.37
N ALA A 246 7.53 24.32 0.46
CA ALA A 246 7.87 23.58 1.66
C ALA A 246 8.16 24.52 2.85
N LEU A 247 8.93 25.60 2.64
CA LEU A 247 9.20 26.61 3.66
C LEU A 247 7.94 27.34 4.14
N ALA A 248 6.96 27.52 3.25
CA ALA A 248 5.67 28.12 3.59
C ALA A 248 4.69 27.13 4.25
N SER A 249 5.11 25.89 4.55
CA SER A 249 4.23 24.80 4.98
C SER A 249 3.02 24.62 4.05
N GLY A 250 3.23 24.85 2.75
CA GLY A 250 2.18 24.86 1.75
C GLY A 250 1.64 23.47 1.48
N ASP A 251 0.33 23.32 1.66
CA ASP A 251 -0.38 22.11 1.29
C ASP A 251 -1.07 22.29 -0.07
N ALA A 252 -0.85 21.32 -0.96
CA ALA A 252 -1.41 21.32 -2.31
C ALA A 252 -2.41 20.18 -2.55
N ILE A 253 -2.91 19.56 -1.49
CA ILE A 253 -4.00 18.60 -1.58
C ILE A 253 -5.33 19.34 -1.75
N HIS A 254 -6.08 18.97 -2.78
CA HIS A 254 -7.38 19.57 -3.08
C HIS A 254 -8.43 18.50 -3.32
N HIS A 255 -9.69 18.93 -3.39
CA HIS A 255 -10.77 18.08 -3.90
C HIS A 255 -10.54 17.79 -5.39
N GLN A 256 -10.57 16.52 -5.79
CA GLN A 256 -10.39 16.14 -7.19
C GLN A 256 -11.70 16.22 -7.98
N PRO A 257 -11.73 16.83 -9.18
CA PRO A 257 -12.96 17.00 -9.96
C PRO A 257 -13.15 15.94 -11.07
N ARG A 258 -12.24 14.98 -11.24
CA ARG A 258 -12.15 14.14 -12.45
C ARG A 258 -13.18 13.03 -12.53
N TRP A 259 -13.62 12.50 -11.39
CA TRP A 259 -14.68 11.51 -11.33
C TRP A 259 -15.73 11.89 -10.29
N LYS A 260 -16.98 11.54 -10.58
CA LYS A 260 -18.12 11.73 -9.67
C LYS A 260 -18.16 10.61 -8.63
N HIS A 261 -18.52 10.97 -7.41
CA HIS A 261 -18.53 10.11 -6.21
C HIS A 261 -19.59 9.00 -6.25
N ASP A 262 -20.56 9.13 -7.15
CA ASP A 262 -21.71 8.22 -7.31
C ASP A 262 -21.32 6.87 -7.94
N LEU A 263 -20.04 6.67 -8.27
CA LEU A 263 -19.51 5.46 -8.94
C LEU A 263 -19.12 4.34 -7.95
N VAL A 264 -19.36 4.52 -6.66
CA VAL A 264 -18.88 3.63 -5.59
C VAL A 264 -20.03 3.29 -4.67
N SER A 265 -20.35 1.99 -4.52
CA SER A 265 -21.39 1.51 -3.60
C SER A 265 -21.03 1.68 -2.12
N ASP A 266 -19.74 1.81 -1.82
CA ASP A 266 -19.20 2.09 -0.48
C ASP A 266 -18.94 3.60 -0.30
N ALA A 267 -19.80 4.25 0.49
CA ALA A 267 -19.72 5.67 0.78
C ALA A 267 -18.41 6.08 1.49
N SER A 268 -17.81 5.18 2.28
CA SER A 268 -16.59 5.47 3.05
C SER A 268 -15.33 5.49 2.16
N ALA A 269 -15.24 4.55 1.23
CA ALA A 269 -14.20 4.51 0.21
C ALA A 269 -14.30 5.68 -0.77
N SER A 270 -15.54 6.08 -1.10
CA SER A 270 -15.81 7.24 -1.96
C SER A 270 -15.31 8.56 -1.35
N GLU A 271 -15.51 8.75 -0.04
CA GLU A 271 -15.06 9.96 0.66
C GLU A 271 -13.53 10.08 0.69
N THR A 272 -12.85 8.95 0.91
CA THR A 272 -11.40 8.89 1.03
C THR A 272 -10.67 9.27 -0.28
N ILE A 273 -11.26 8.98 -1.44
CA ILE A 273 -10.64 9.27 -2.75
C ILE A 273 -10.94 10.67 -3.28
N ARG A 274 -11.56 11.54 -2.45
CA ARG A 274 -11.86 12.94 -2.80
C ARG A 274 -10.62 13.82 -2.84
N HIS A 275 -9.59 13.45 -2.09
CA HIS A 275 -8.42 14.27 -1.88
C HIS A 275 -7.26 13.82 -2.76
N CYS A 276 -6.69 14.75 -3.52
CA CYS A 276 -5.52 14.48 -4.35
C CYS A 276 -4.68 15.74 -4.53
N GLY A 277 -3.36 15.59 -4.55
CA GLY A 277 -2.48 16.62 -5.10
C GLY A 277 -2.53 16.54 -6.62
N LEU A 278 -3.06 17.55 -7.31
CA LEU A 278 -3.25 17.51 -8.76
C LEU A 278 -2.24 18.40 -9.49
N VAL A 279 -1.68 17.89 -10.58
CA VAL A 279 -0.91 18.70 -11.53
C VAL A 279 -1.87 19.47 -12.41
N SER A 280 -1.55 20.74 -12.69
CA SER A 280 -2.36 21.60 -13.55
C SER A 280 -1.96 21.47 -15.02
N GLY A 281 -2.91 21.74 -15.93
CA GLY A 281 -2.63 21.81 -17.36
C GLY A 281 -2.45 20.47 -18.06
N ILE A 282 -2.86 19.36 -17.44
CA ILE A 282 -2.88 18.03 -18.06
C ILE A 282 -3.73 18.09 -19.34
N GLY A 283 -3.13 17.73 -20.48
CA GLY A 283 -3.75 17.82 -21.81
C GLY A 283 -3.34 19.07 -22.62
N ARG A 284 -2.56 19.99 -22.06
CA ARG A 284 -1.87 21.03 -22.85
C ARG A 284 -0.54 20.44 -23.34
N PHE A 285 -0.28 20.56 -24.63
CA PHE A 285 0.95 20.05 -25.23
C PHE A 285 1.33 20.84 -26.48
N ASP A 286 2.56 21.35 -26.52
CA ASP A 286 3.16 21.90 -27.75
C ASP A 286 3.69 20.76 -28.63
N HIS A 287 2.77 20.06 -29.30
CA HIS A 287 3.14 18.91 -30.13
C HIS A 287 4.04 19.28 -31.31
N ALA A 288 3.94 20.52 -31.82
CA ALA A 288 4.73 21.00 -32.94
C ALA A 288 6.20 21.15 -32.57
N LEU A 289 6.50 21.62 -31.35
CA LEU A 289 7.86 21.67 -30.83
C LEU A 289 8.54 20.30 -30.88
N PHE A 290 7.80 19.22 -30.64
CA PHE A 290 8.33 17.85 -30.61
C PHE A 290 8.16 17.09 -31.93
N SER A 291 7.76 17.78 -33.02
CA SER A 291 7.50 17.16 -34.32
C SER A 291 6.47 16.03 -34.27
N ILE A 292 5.52 16.11 -33.33
CA ILE A 292 4.44 15.14 -33.16
C ILE A 292 3.18 15.68 -33.83
N THR A 293 2.48 14.82 -34.56
CA THR A 293 1.23 15.20 -35.24
C THR A 293 0.10 15.42 -34.24
N ILE A 294 -0.90 16.24 -34.57
CA ILE A 294 -2.06 16.44 -33.69
C ILE A 294 -2.83 15.14 -33.42
N MET A 295 -2.86 14.22 -34.39
CA MET A 295 -3.54 12.93 -34.26
C MET A 295 -2.83 12.02 -33.28
N GLU A 296 -1.50 12.00 -33.32
CA GLU A 296 -0.68 11.28 -32.37
C GLU A 296 -0.77 11.89 -30.97
N ALA A 297 -0.64 13.22 -30.85
CA ALA A 297 -0.73 13.94 -29.58
C ALA A 297 -2.05 13.67 -28.83
N ARG A 298 -3.18 13.56 -29.55
CA ARG A 298 -4.49 13.22 -28.97
C ARG A 298 -4.57 11.78 -28.44
N ALA A 299 -3.76 10.89 -28.98
CA ALA A 299 -3.72 9.48 -28.60
C ALA A 299 -2.60 9.17 -27.59
N MET A 300 -1.84 10.18 -27.14
CA MET A 300 -0.77 10.00 -26.16
C MET A 300 -1.30 10.10 -24.72
N ASP A 301 -0.78 9.22 -23.86
CA ASP A 301 -0.93 9.34 -22.42
C ASP A 301 -0.36 10.69 -21.95
N PRO A 302 -1.10 11.50 -21.18
CA PRO A 302 -0.60 12.73 -20.58
C PRO A 302 0.70 12.55 -19.78
N GLN A 303 0.98 11.35 -19.26
CA GLN A 303 2.26 11.02 -18.64
C GLN A 303 3.43 11.16 -19.64
N GLN A 304 3.30 10.63 -20.86
CA GLN A 304 4.31 10.76 -21.91
C GLN A 304 4.50 12.21 -22.37
N VAL A 305 3.42 12.99 -22.41
CA VAL A 305 3.46 14.43 -22.71
C VAL A 305 4.27 15.18 -21.67
N LEU A 306 3.95 15.01 -20.38
CA LEU A 306 4.66 15.70 -19.31
C LEU A 306 6.11 15.25 -19.21
N LEU A 307 6.41 13.97 -19.49
CA LEU A 307 7.79 13.49 -19.59
C LEU A 307 8.57 14.26 -20.66
N LEU A 308 8.02 14.42 -21.88
CA LEU A 308 8.66 15.18 -22.95
C LEU A 308 8.94 16.63 -22.56
N GLU A 309 7.96 17.33 -22.02
CA GLU A 309 8.10 18.73 -21.62
C GLU A 309 9.14 18.90 -20.51
N ASN A 310 9.03 18.11 -19.44
CA ASN A 310 9.94 18.22 -18.29
C ASN A 310 11.33 17.69 -18.60
N GLY A 311 11.46 16.65 -19.43
CA GLY A 311 12.74 16.09 -19.83
C GLY A 311 13.52 17.05 -20.72
N TYR A 312 12.83 17.68 -21.67
CA TYR A 312 13.41 18.73 -22.49
C TYR A 312 13.79 19.96 -21.65
N ALA A 313 12.94 20.40 -20.73
CA ALA A 313 13.24 21.51 -19.82
C ALA A 313 14.47 21.21 -18.93
N SER A 314 14.59 19.99 -18.40
CA SER A 314 15.74 19.62 -17.57
C SER A 314 17.04 19.58 -18.38
N LEU A 315 17.00 19.08 -19.63
CA LEU A 315 18.15 19.07 -20.54
C LEU A 315 18.56 20.49 -20.96
N LEU A 316 17.59 21.38 -21.22
CA LEU A 316 17.90 22.79 -21.47
C LEU A 316 18.55 23.44 -20.24
N SER A 317 18.06 23.14 -19.03
CA SER A 317 18.62 23.68 -17.79
C SER A 317 20.05 23.18 -17.51
N SER A 318 20.44 22.01 -18.05
CA SER A 318 21.82 21.52 -18.00
C SER A 318 22.75 22.12 -19.06
N GLY A 319 22.22 23.01 -19.92
CA GLY A 319 22.95 23.65 -21.00
C GLY A 319 22.95 22.86 -22.31
N ALA A 320 22.26 21.72 -22.38
CA ALA A 320 22.15 20.95 -23.62
C ALA A 320 21.30 21.69 -24.65
N ARG A 321 21.60 21.48 -25.93
CA ARG A 321 20.82 21.98 -27.07
C ARG A 321 20.35 20.80 -27.90
N ARG A 322 19.25 20.96 -28.67
CA ARG A 322 18.77 19.87 -29.54
C ARG A 322 19.84 19.33 -30.48
N ALA A 323 20.66 20.22 -31.04
CA ALA A 323 21.77 19.83 -31.92
C ALA A 323 22.84 18.98 -31.23
N THR A 324 23.04 19.15 -29.90
CA THR A 324 24.05 18.39 -29.14
C THR A 324 23.48 17.10 -28.56
N LEU A 325 22.15 16.97 -28.44
CA LEU A 325 21.49 15.75 -27.98
C LEU A 325 21.36 14.71 -29.08
N ALA A 326 21.23 15.15 -30.33
CA ALA A 326 21.15 14.26 -31.48
C ALA A 326 22.43 13.41 -31.60
N ALA A 327 22.24 12.09 -31.66
CA ALA A 327 23.29 11.06 -31.64
C ALA A 327 24.20 11.06 -30.41
N SER A 328 23.78 11.70 -29.31
CA SER A 328 24.51 11.62 -28.03
C SER A 328 24.27 10.29 -27.32
N SER A 329 25.21 9.86 -26.48
CA SER A 329 25.08 8.68 -25.62
C SER A 329 24.30 8.97 -24.32
N VAL A 330 23.43 9.98 -24.31
CA VAL A 330 22.62 10.29 -23.11
C VAL A 330 21.67 9.14 -22.82
N GLY A 331 21.77 8.57 -21.62
CA GLY A 331 20.85 7.52 -21.15
C GLY A 331 19.51 8.11 -20.69
N VAL A 332 18.44 7.34 -20.78
CA VAL A 332 17.07 7.71 -20.38
C VAL A 332 16.49 6.65 -19.46
N PHE A 333 16.16 7.06 -18.23
CA PHE A 333 15.65 6.18 -17.19
C PHE A 333 14.38 6.79 -16.61
N VAL A 334 13.23 6.15 -16.83
CA VAL A 334 11.92 6.69 -16.44
C VAL A 334 11.24 5.80 -15.41
N GLY A 335 10.98 6.32 -14.22
CA GLY A 335 10.08 5.69 -13.25
C GLY A 335 8.63 5.93 -13.62
N ILE A 336 7.88 4.88 -13.95
CA ILE A 336 6.46 4.95 -14.32
C ILE A 336 5.77 3.63 -13.96
N THR A 337 4.61 3.73 -13.31
CA THR A 337 3.85 2.56 -12.82
C THR A 337 2.39 2.57 -13.29
N ASN A 338 1.79 3.76 -13.43
CA ASN A 338 0.35 3.85 -13.66
C ASN A 338 -0.05 3.64 -15.14
N MET A 339 -1.10 2.86 -15.38
CA MET A 339 -1.62 2.55 -16.73
C MET A 339 -3.06 3.03 -16.95
N ASP A 340 -3.54 3.99 -16.16
CA ASP A 340 -4.93 4.47 -16.25
C ASP A 340 -5.36 4.86 -17.67
N PHE A 341 -4.46 5.48 -18.44
CA PHE A 341 -4.73 5.88 -19.82
C PHE A 341 -5.05 4.69 -20.71
N THR A 342 -4.21 3.65 -20.67
CA THR A 342 -4.39 2.42 -21.44
C THR A 342 -5.68 1.72 -21.05
N VAL A 343 -5.92 1.56 -19.74
CA VAL A 343 -7.14 0.91 -19.22
C VAL A 343 -8.40 1.67 -19.66
N SER A 344 -8.38 2.99 -19.60
CA SER A 344 -9.51 3.84 -20.02
C SER A 344 -9.81 3.77 -21.52
N ASN A 345 -8.85 3.32 -22.33
CA ASN A 345 -8.96 3.24 -23.79
C ASN A 345 -9.05 1.81 -24.35
N ILE A 346 -9.23 0.77 -23.51
CA ILE A 346 -9.31 -0.64 -23.95
C ILE A 346 -10.43 -0.84 -25.00
N HIS A 347 -11.54 -0.12 -24.86
CA HIS A 347 -12.69 -0.22 -25.77
C HIS A 347 -12.67 0.81 -26.91
N SER A 348 -11.62 1.64 -26.99
CA SER A 348 -11.47 2.61 -28.07
C SER A 348 -11.15 1.89 -29.38
N PRO A 349 -11.57 2.43 -30.54
CA PRO A 349 -11.21 1.86 -31.84
C PRO A 349 -9.70 1.73 -31.99
N ALA A 350 -9.25 0.64 -32.63
CA ALA A 350 -7.84 0.42 -32.90
C ALA A 350 -7.25 1.60 -33.70
N SER A 351 -6.14 2.15 -33.20
CA SER A 351 -5.40 3.25 -33.81
C SER A 351 -3.91 2.97 -33.69
N THR A 352 -3.15 3.25 -34.75
CA THR A 352 -1.69 3.09 -34.76
C THR A 352 -1.00 3.90 -33.66
N PHE A 353 -1.59 5.02 -33.23
CA PHE A 353 -1.03 5.87 -32.19
C PHE A 353 -1.47 5.46 -30.78
N LEU A 354 -2.56 4.71 -30.63
CA LEU A 354 -3.06 4.34 -29.30
C LEU A 354 -2.15 3.29 -28.64
N SER A 355 -1.61 2.36 -29.43
CA SER A 355 -0.67 1.35 -28.94
C SER A 355 0.62 1.97 -28.39
N THR A 356 1.17 2.98 -29.08
CA THR A 356 2.37 3.69 -28.63
C THR A 356 2.06 4.76 -27.59
N GLY A 357 0.84 5.30 -27.60
CA GLY A 357 0.40 6.34 -26.71
C GLY A 357 0.26 5.93 -25.25
N GLY A 358 -0.08 4.66 -24.97
CA GLY A 358 -0.24 4.14 -23.61
C GLY A 358 0.85 3.17 -23.11
N ALA A 359 1.78 2.74 -23.98
CA ALA A 359 2.80 1.77 -23.62
C ALA A 359 3.88 2.38 -22.71
N MET A 360 4.19 1.72 -21.59
CA MET A 360 5.21 2.19 -20.65
C MET A 360 6.60 2.26 -21.28
N SER A 361 7.00 1.25 -22.07
CA SER A 361 8.30 1.26 -22.77
C SER A 361 8.47 2.47 -23.71
N ILE A 362 7.37 2.95 -24.29
CA ILE A 362 7.37 4.13 -25.16
C ILE A 362 7.52 5.42 -24.35
N ALA A 363 7.21 5.44 -23.05
CA ALA A 363 7.42 6.62 -22.21
C ALA A 363 8.91 7.04 -22.17
N ALA A 364 9.82 6.07 -21.96
CA ALA A 364 11.27 6.31 -22.10
C ALA A 364 11.69 6.40 -23.58
N GLY A 365 11.23 5.48 -24.42
CA GLY A 365 11.65 5.41 -25.83
C GLY A 365 11.35 6.69 -26.62
N ARG A 366 10.22 7.35 -26.33
CA ARG A 366 9.81 8.59 -27.00
C ARG A 366 10.73 9.76 -26.65
N LEU A 367 11.25 9.84 -25.43
CA LEU A 367 12.25 10.84 -25.04
C LEU A 367 13.52 10.67 -25.89
N SER A 368 14.05 9.45 -25.93
CA SER A 368 15.23 9.12 -26.74
C SER A 368 14.99 9.40 -28.23
N TYR A 369 13.86 8.97 -28.77
CA TYR A 369 13.51 9.15 -30.17
C TYR A 369 13.37 10.63 -30.56
N VAL A 370 12.57 11.40 -29.81
CA VAL A 370 12.28 12.80 -30.14
C VAL A 370 13.50 13.70 -29.96
N MET A 371 14.38 13.40 -28.99
CA MET A 371 15.59 14.18 -28.72
C MET A 371 16.84 13.62 -29.42
N GLY A 372 16.73 12.47 -30.10
CA GLY A 372 17.80 11.83 -30.85
C GLY A 372 18.90 11.20 -29.99
N MET A 373 18.62 10.83 -28.74
CA MET A 373 19.58 10.24 -27.82
C MET A 373 19.70 8.72 -28.05
N GLN A 374 20.91 8.18 -27.91
CA GLN A 374 21.26 6.80 -28.24
C GLN A 374 21.86 6.02 -27.04
N GLY A 375 21.85 6.59 -25.84
CA GLY A 375 22.25 5.87 -24.63
C GLY A 375 21.22 4.82 -24.20
N PRO A 376 21.48 4.10 -23.09
CA PRO A 376 20.55 3.12 -22.53
C PRO A 376 19.18 3.76 -22.27
N CYS A 377 18.09 3.05 -22.58
CA CYS A 377 16.75 3.62 -22.54
C CYS A 377 15.77 2.62 -21.92
N MET A 378 15.20 2.94 -20.77
CA MET A 378 14.29 2.04 -20.07
C MET A 378 13.25 2.74 -19.21
N SER A 379 12.12 2.06 -19.05
CA SER A 379 11.08 2.40 -18.08
C SER A 379 11.13 1.40 -16.92
N VAL A 380 11.01 1.89 -15.71
CA VAL A 380 11.22 1.15 -14.47
C VAL A 380 9.96 1.23 -13.63
N ASP A 381 9.48 0.08 -13.19
CA ASP A 381 8.36 -0.04 -12.28
C ASP A 381 8.75 -0.90 -11.07
N THR A 382 8.94 -0.23 -9.94
CA THR A 382 9.06 -0.83 -8.61
C THR A 382 8.05 -0.19 -7.65
N ALA A 383 6.87 0.17 -8.18
CA ALA A 383 5.83 0.91 -7.49
C ALA A 383 6.31 2.27 -6.92
N CYS A 384 6.17 2.50 -5.60
CA CYS A 384 6.47 3.80 -5.00
C CYS A 384 7.96 4.18 -5.04
N SER A 385 8.86 3.22 -5.28
CA SER A 385 10.31 3.46 -5.35
C SER A 385 10.85 3.63 -6.77
N SER A 386 9.98 3.57 -7.80
CA SER A 386 10.38 3.57 -9.22
C SER A 386 11.33 4.71 -9.59
N SER A 387 11.13 5.91 -9.03
CA SER A 387 11.98 7.07 -9.31
C SER A 387 13.42 6.90 -8.79
N LEU A 388 13.57 6.33 -7.59
CA LEU A 388 14.88 6.11 -6.99
C LEU A 388 15.59 4.92 -7.63
N VAL A 389 14.86 3.89 -8.03
CA VAL A 389 15.42 2.75 -8.76
C VAL A 389 15.87 3.17 -10.16
N ALA A 390 15.08 3.99 -10.88
CA ALA A 390 15.49 4.57 -12.15
C ALA A 390 16.78 5.40 -12.02
N MET A 391 16.87 6.21 -10.95
CA MET A 391 18.09 6.95 -10.63
C MET A 391 19.28 6.03 -10.34
N TYR A 392 19.08 4.99 -9.52
CA TYR A 392 20.12 4.01 -9.20
C TYR A 392 20.67 3.32 -10.46
N ILE A 393 19.78 2.86 -11.35
CA ILE A 393 20.20 2.23 -12.61
C ILE A 393 20.95 3.24 -13.49
N ALA A 394 20.50 4.50 -13.53
CA ALA A 394 21.21 5.56 -14.25
C ALA A 394 22.62 5.79 -13.73
N LEU A 395 22.84 5.74 -12.40
CA LEU A 395 24.17 5.87 -11.80
C LEU A 395 25.10 4.71 -12.17
N LEU A 396 24.57 3.48 -12.21
CA LEU A 396 25.31 2.32 -12.68
C LEU A 396 25.68 2.47 -14.16
N ALA A 397 24.73 2.86 -15.01
CA ALA A 397 24.95 3.06 -16.43
C ALA A 397 25.89 4.23 -16.74
N ASN A 398 25.85 5.31 -15.95
CA ASN A 398 26.72 6.49 -16.11
C ASN A 398 28.21 6.16 -15.92
N SER A 399 28.50 5.01 -15.30
CA SER A 399 29.85 4.56 -15.04
C SER A 399 30.46 3.77 -16.21
N GLN A 400 29.64 3.28 -17.16
CA GLN A 400 30.09 2.35 -18.22
C GLN A 400 29.49 2.56 -19.61
N GLU A 401 28.24 3.02 -19.72
CA GLU A 401 27.47 3.00 -20.98
C GLU A 401 26.98 4.38 -21.44
N CYS A 402 26.86 5.36 -20.52
CA CYS A 402 26.56 6.76 -20.84
C CYS A 402 27.42 7.71 -20.00
N THR A 403 27.63 8.95 -20.46
CA THR A 403 28.34 10.00 -19.69
C THR A 403 27.42 11.08 -19.13
N GLN A 404 26.14 11.00 -19.50
CA GLN A 404 25.07 11.84 -19.01
C GLN A 404 23.80 10.99 -19.03
N ALA A 405 22.96 11.15 -18.01
CA ALA A 405 21.70 10.42 -17.90
C ALA A 405 20.54 11.37 -17.57
N LEU A 406 19.46 11.27 -18.35
CA LEU A 406 18.17 11.84 -18.04
C LEU A 406 17.38 10.85 -17.18
N VAL A 407 17.14 11.23 -15.93
CA VAL A 407 16.32 10.46 -14.99
C VAL A 407 15.01 11.20 -14.79
N GLN A 408 13.89 10.54 -15.05
CA GLN A 408 12.57 11.12 -14.83
C GLN A 408 11.68 10.16 -14.05
N ALA A 409 10.64 10.69 -13.42
CA ALA A 409 9.54 9.89 -12.92
C ALA A 409 8.23 10.64 -13.09
N VAL A 410 7.15 9.91 -13.32
CA VAL A 410 5.81 10.47 -13.52
C VAL A 410 4.77 9.62 -12.81
N ASN A 411 3.80 10.31 -12.21
CA ASN A 411 2.55 9.71 -11.75
C ASN A 411 1.40 10.67 -12.06
N ILE A 412 0.44 10.24 -12.88
CA ILE A 412 -0.79 10.98 -13.21
C ILE A 412 -1.96 10.05 -13.01
N ILE A 413 -3.01 10.52 -12.34
CA ILE A 413 -4.15 9.72 -11.90
C ILE A 413 -5.37 10.09 -12.75
N LEU A 414 -5.67 9.27 -13.76
CA LEU A 414 -6.75 9.54 -14.72
C LEU A 414 -8.04 8.80 -14.38
N SER A 415 -7.96 7.75 -13.55
CA SER A 415 -9.10 6.90 -13.18
C SER A 415 -9.25 6.74 -11.66
N PRO A 416 -10.48 6.61 -11.14
CA PRO A 416 -10.69 6.31 -9.72
C PRO A 416 -10.30 4.89 -9.32
N HIS A 417 -10.15 3.96 -10.28
CA HIS A 417 -10.13 2.51 -9.99
C HIS A 417 -9.03 2.11 -9.00
N ALA A 418 -7.78 2.53 -9.25
CA ALA A 418 -6.67 2.25 -8.33
C ALA A 418 -6.87 2.94 -6.97
N SER A 419 -7.41 4.15 -6.94
CA SER A 419 -7.71 4.87 -5.69
C SER A 419 -8.73 4.11 -4.84
N LEU A 420 -9.76 3.53 -5.47
CA LEU A 420 -10.77 2.74 -4.78
C LEU A 420 -10.20 1.48 -4.17
N LEU A 421 -9.35 0.76 -4.92
CA LEU A 421 -8.65 -0.42 -4.41
C LEU A 421 -7.78 -0.05 -3.20
N TYR A 422 -7.04 1.06 -3.27
CA TYR A 422 -6.22 1.52 -2.15
C TYR A 422 -7.06 1.97 -0.95
N ALA A 423 -8.21 2.59 -1.18
CA ALA A 423 -9.16 2.93 -0.12
C ALA A 423 -9.71 1.67 0.56
N SER A 424 -10.16 0.67 -0.22
CA SER A 424 -10.67 -0.60 0.32
C SER A 424 -9.59 -1.41 1.07
N ALA A 425 -8.32 -1.19 0.73
CA ALA A 425 -7.18 -1.80 1.41
C ALA A 425 -6.73 -1.00 2.66
N GLY A 426 -7.43 0.07 3.04
CA GLY A 426 -7.11 0.89 4.21
C GLY A 426 -5.81 1.70 4.07
N LEU A 427 -5.30 1.89 2.85
CA LEU A 427 -4.03 2.58 2.62
C LEU A 427 -4.16 4.10 2.61
N LEU A 428 -5.36 4.61 2.34
CA LEU A 428 -5.61 6.03 2.15
C LEU A 428 -6.17 6.69 3.42
N ALA A 429 -5.67 7.89 3.72
CA ALA A 429 -6.14 8.69 4.85
C ALA A 429 -7.54 9.24 4.58
N SER A 430 -8.50 8.95 5.46
CA SER A 430 -9.90 9.37 5.32
C SER A 430 -10.10 10.89 5.32
N ASP A 431 -9.22 11.63 5.99
CA ASP A 431 -9.21 13.11 6.02
C ASP A 431 -8.37 13.73 4.90
N GLY A 432 -7.82 12.90 4.00
CA GLY A 432 -7.08 13.39 2.86
C GLY A 432 -5.78 14.07 3.22
N ARG A 433 -5.10 13.71 4.33
CA ARG A 433 -3.76 14.24 4.67
C ARG A 433 -2.73 13.18 5.04
N CYS A 434 -1.54 13.29 4.42
CA CYS A 434 -0.35 12.60 4.88
C CYS A 434 0.17 13.27 6.17
N LYS A 435 -0.06 12.63 7.32
CA LYS A 435 0.34 13.15 8.64
C LYS A 435 1.63 12.48 9.12
N THR A 436 2.71 12.67 8.37
CA THR A 436 3.98 11.97 8.59
C THR A 436 4.51 12.22 10.00
N PHE A 437 4.77 11.14 10.74
CA PHE A 437 5.24 11.14 12.14
C PHE A 437 4.25 11.70 13.19
N ASP A 438 3.00 12.00 12.82
CA ASP A 438 1.95 12.42 13.75
C ASP A 438 1.23 11.19 14.36
N ALA A 439 0.82 11.28 15.63
CA ALA A 439 0.06 10.22 16.30
C ALA A 439 -1.29 9.92 15.64
N ARG A 440 -1.83 10.86 14.86
CA ARG A 440 -3.10 10.75 14.12
C ARG A 440 -2.94 10.23 12.69
N ALA A 441 -1.76 9.72 12.33
CA ALA A 441 -1.52 9.15 11.00
C ALA A 441 -2.43 7.94 10.74
N ASN A 442 -3.20 7.98 9.66
CA ASN A 442 -4.22 6.98 9.31
C ASN A 442 -4.19 6.60 7.83
N GLY A 443 -3.06 6.81 7.14
CA GLY A 443 -2.88 6.50 5.71
C GLY A 443 -2.14 7.59 4.96
N TYR A 444 -2.00 7.41 3.64
CA TYR A 444 -1.43 8.42 2.74
C TYR A 444 -2.50 9.00 1.80
N VAL A 445 -2.12 10.04 1.06
CA VAL A 445 -2.98 10.70 0.07
C VAL A 445 -2.29 10.63 -1.26
N ARG A 446 -3.04 10.28 -2.31
CA ARG A 446 -2.46 10.20 -3.65
C ARG A 446 -2.12 11.60 -4.16
N GLY A 447 -1.05 11.66 -4.93
CA GLY A 447 -0.59 12.89 -5.55
C GLY A 447 -0.03 12.62 -6.94
N GLU A 448 -0.20 13.60 -7.81
CA GLU A 448 0.36 13.62 -9.14
C GLU A 448 1.68 14.36 -9.16
N GLY A 449 2.55 14.02 -10.10
CA GLY A 449 3.79 14.75 -10.26
C GLY A 449 4.65 14.21 -11.38
N VAL A 450 5.49 15.10 -11.91
CA VAL A 450 6.64 14.75 -12.76
C VAL A 450 7.89 15.39 -12.18
N GLY A 451 8.96 14.61 -12.08
CA GLY A 451 10.31 15.08 -11.78
C GLY A 451 11.26 14.68 -12.89
N ALA A 452 12.21 15.54 -13.23
CA ALA A 452 13.23 15.30 -14.23
C ALA A 452 14.58 15.85 -13.75
N LEU A 453 15.62 15.02 -13.83
CA LEU A 453 16.99 15.33 -13.43
C LEU A 453 17.96 14.92 -14.54
N VAL A 454 19.02 15.71 -14.72
CA VAL A 454 20.14 15.36 -15.59
C VAL A 454 21.36 15.10 -14.72
N LEU A 455 21.90 13.89 -14.79
CA LEU A 455 23.08 13.43 -14.06
C LEU A 455 24.29 13.40 -15.00
N ASN A 456 25.47 13.80 -14.52
CA ASN A 456 26.76 13.67 -15.23
C ASN A 456 27.81 13.08 -14.32
#